data_AF-A0A480AEB4-F1
#
_entry.id   AF-A0A480AEB4-F1
#
_cell.length_a   1.000
_cell.length_b   1.000
_cell.length_c   1.000
_cell.angle_alpha   90.00
_cell.angle_beta   90.00
_cell.angle_gamma   90.00
#
_symmetry.space_group_name_H-M   'P 1'
#
loop_
_entity.id
_entity.type
_entity.pdbx_description
1 polymer ?
#
loop_
_entity_poly.entity_id
_entity_poly.type
_entity_poly.pdbx_seq_one_letter_code
_entity_poly.pdbx_strand_id
1 'polypeptide(L)'
;MVSECGYTQVIKMNYHYNYHYINAYYNRGNARLEIGDKQGAIEDFHKAADLYWQEGKLAEYKDTQARIIKLEIEASLDILNF
;
A
#
# COMPACT_ATOMS: atom_id res chain seq x y z
N MET A 1 21.44 -7.26 -32.39
CA MET A 1 21.02 -7.83 -31.10
C MET A 1 21.65 -7.04 -29.94
N VAL A 2 21.33 -5.74 -29.78
CA VAL A 2 21.82 -4.96 -28.61
C VAL A 2 20.75 -4.03 -28.00
N SER A 3 19.50 -4.13 -28.45
CA SER A 3 18.46 -3.15 -28.08
C SER A 3 17.56 -3.56 -26.90
N GLU A 4 17.60 -4.81 -26.45
CA GLU A 4 16.71 -5.32 -25.39
C GLU A 4 17.31 -5.26 -23.97
N CYS A 5 18.63 -5.20 -23.84
CA CYS A 5 19.33 -5.22 -22.54
C CYS A 5 19.19 -3.88 -21.78
N GLY A 6 19.06 -2.75 -22.49
CA GLY A 6 18.92 -1.43 -21.89
C GLY A 6 17.51 -1.17 -21.36
N TYR A 7 16.48 -1.46 -22.16
CA TYR A 7 15.08 -1.13 -21.84
C TYR A 7 14.56 -1.88 -20.59
N THR A 8 14.97 -3.14 -20.44
CA THR A 8 14.59 -3.97 -19.27
C THR A 8 15.22 -3.49 -17.97
N GLN A 9 16.42 -2.90 -18.01
CA GLN A 9 17.05 -2.30 -16.82
C GLN A 9 16.34 -1.03 -16.38
N VAL A 10 15.93 -0.16 -17.32
CA VAL A 10 15.22 1.08 -16.97
C VAL A 10 13.84 0.79 -16.37
N ILE A 11 13.11 -0.18 -16.92
CA ILE A 11 11.81 -0.62 -16.36
C ILE A 11 12.00 -1.20 -14.96
N LYS A 12 13.00 -2.08 -14.76
CA LYS A 12 13.29 -2.65 -13.43
C LYS A 12 13.72 -1.60 -12.40
N MET A 13 14.52 -0.62 -12.81
CA MET A 13 14.98 0.45 -11.91
C MET A 13 13.82 1.35 -11.45
N ASN A 14 12.96 1.75 -12.37
CA ASN A 14 11.74 2.51 -12.04
C ASN A 14 10.79 1.69 -11.17
N TYR A 15 10.65 0.39 -11.45
CA TYR A 15 9.85 -0.53 -10.65
C TYR A 15 10.38 -0.69 -9.23
N HIS A 16 11.69 -0.72 -9.04
CA HIS A 16 12.31 -0.89 -7.72
C HIS A 16 12.19 0.37 -6.85
N TYR A 17 12.38 1.55 -7.45
CA TYR A 17 12.17 2.82 -6.75
C TYR A 17 10.70 3.01 -6.34
N ASN A 18 9.76 2.70 -7.24
CA ASN A 18 8.34 2.75 -6.93
C ASN A 18 7.96 1.69 -5.88
N TYR A 19 8.52 0.48 -5.96
CA TYR A 19 8.28 -0.57 -4.96
C TYR A 19 8.65 -0.15 -3.53
N HIS A 20 9.82 0.48 -3.34
CA HIS A 20 10.22 0.99 -2.03
C HIS A 20 9.30 2.11 -1.51
N TYR A 21 8.81 2.96 -2.41
CA TYR A 21 7.86 4.02 -2.08
C TYR A 21 6.50 3.47 -1.64
N ILE A 22 5.98 2.44 -2.31
CA ILE A 22 4.71 1.81 -1.94
C ILE A 22 4.81 1.11 -0.57
N ASN A 23 5.89 0.35 -0.36
CA ASN A 23 6.12 -0.32 0.92
C ASN A 23 6.33 0.67 2.07
N ALA A 24 6.86 1.86 1.79
CA ALA A 24 7.00 2.89 2.81
C ALA A 24 5.64 3.35 3.36
N TYR A 25 4.64 3.56 2.49
CA TYR A 25 3.27 3.86 2.93
C TYR A 25 2.67 2.69 3.71
N TYR A 26 2.78 1.46 3.20
CA TYR A 26 2.26 0.29 3.90
C TYR A 26 2.88 0.12 5.30
N ASN A 27 4.20 0.25 5.41
CA ASN A 27 4.89 0.13 6.68
C ASN A 27 4.59 1.29 7.64
N ARG A 28 4.43 2.52 7.12
CA ARG A 28 4.00 3.66 7.93
C ARG A 28 2.58 3.47 8.46
N GLY A 29 1.69 2.90 7.66
CA GLY A 29 0.35 2.50 8.11
C GLY A 29 0.41 1.49 9.26
N ASN A 30 1.30 0.49 9.17
CA ASN A 30 1.53 -0.46 10.27
C ASN A 30 2.05 0.24 11.54
N ALA A 31 3.05 1.12 11.41
CA ALA A 31 3.58 1.87 12.55
C ALA A 31 2.52 2.78 13.19
N ARG A 32 1.63 3.38 12.39
CA ARG A 32 0.49 4.17 12.86
C ARG A 32 -0.50 3.32 13.66
N LEU A 33 -0.78 2.08 13.22
CA LEU A 33 -1.59 1.14 14.01
C LEU A 33 -0.96 0.83 15.37
N GLU A 34 0.36 0.63 15.42
CA GLU A 34 1.08 0.34 16.67
C GLU A 34 0.97 1.47 17.70
N ILE A 35 0.87 2.73 17.24
CA ILE A 35 0.67 3.89 18.11
C ILE A 35 -0.81 4.28 18.29
N GLY A 36 -1.75 3.49 17.75
CA GLY A 36 -3.20 3.72 17.88
C GLY A 36 -3.80 4.73 16.90
N ASP A 37 -3.01 5.26 15.97
CA ASP A 37 -3.49 6.15 14.89
C ASP A 37 -4.15 5.35 13.77
N LYS A 38 -5.34 4.81 14.04
CA LYS A 38 -6.11 4.00 13.08
C LYS A 38 -6.46 4.79 11.82
N GLN A 39 -6.85 6.06 11.96
CA GLN A 39 -7.26 6.89 10.83
C GLN A 39 -6.08 7.20 9.91
N GLY A 40 -4.94 7.60 10.46
CA GLY A 40 -3.73 7.81 9.67
C GLY A 40 -3.21 6.51 9.05
N ALA A 41 -3.41 5.36 9.69
CA ALA A 41 -3.07 4.07 9.09
C ALA A 41 -3.93 3.77 7.86
N ILE A 42 -5.25 4.00 7.94
CA ILE A 42 -6.18 3.83 6.81
C ILE A 42 -5.76 4.71 5.63
N GLU A 43 -5.42 5.99 5.86
CA GLU A 43 -4.95 6.90 4.80
C GLU A 43 -3.68 6.38 4.10
N ASP A 44 -2.72 5.86 4.88
CA ASP A 44 -1.49 5.29 4.33
C ASP A 44 -1.73 4.01 3.53
N PHE A 45 -2.62 3.14 4.00
CA PHE A 45 -2.99 1.93 3.26
C PHE A 45 -3.72 2.26 1.96
N HIS A 46 -4.63 3.24 1.95
CA HIS A 46 -5.28 3.72 0.72
C HIS A 46 -4.23 4.18 -0.30
N LYS A 47 -3.25 4.97 0.15
CA LYS A 47 -2.17 5.42 -0.73
C LYS A 47 -1.33 4.27 -1.29
N ALA A 48 -1.02 3.26 -0.46
CA ALA A 48 -0.31 2.07 -0.91
C ALA A 48 -1.14 1.26 -1.92
N ALA A 49 -2.44 1.09 -1.69
CA ALA A 49 -3.35 0.37 -2.58
C ALA A 49 -3.43 1.04 -3.96
N ASP A 50 -3.59 2.37 -4.03
CA ASP A 50 -3.62 3.12 -5.30
C ASP A 50 -2.36 2.89 -6.14
N LEU A 51 -1.21 2.88 -5.48
CA LEU A 51 0.07 2.67 -6.17
C LEU A 51 0.30 1.21 -6.56
N TYR A 52 -0.11 0.25 -5.72
CA TYR A 52 -0.10 -1.18 -6.09
C TYR A 52 -0.96 -1.43 -7.32
N TRP A 53 -2.13 -0.80 -7.40
CA TRP A 53 -3.00 -0.86 -8.56
C TRP A 53 -2.32 -0.32 -9.82
N GLN A 54 -1.69 0.87 -9.72
CA GLN A 54 -0.96 1.49 -10.84
C GLN A 54 0.21 0.63 -11.36
N GLU A 55 0.88 -0.08 -10.46
CA GLU A 55 1.99 -0.99 -10.79
C GLU A 55 1.54 -2.39 -11.23
N GLY A 56 0.23 -2.67 -11.27
CA GLY A 56 -0.32 -3.99 -11.59
C GLY A 56 -0.07 -5.06 -10.53
N LYS A 57 0.28 -4.67 -9.30
CA LYS A 57 0.52 -5.54 -8.14
C LYS A 57 -0.79 -5.95 -7.48
N LEU A 58 -1.53 -6.82 -8.18
CA LEU A 58 -2.89 -7.19 -7.81
C LEU A 58 -2.99 -7.96 -6.49
N ALA A 59 -1.97 -8.72 -6.11
CA ALA A 59 -1.97 -9.48 -4.86
C ALA A 59 -1.86 -8.53 -3.66
N GLU A 60 -0.90 -7.62 -3.69
CA GLU A 60 -0.64 -6.62 -2.68
C GLU A 60 -1.79 -5.61 -2.58
N TYR A 61 -2.37 -5.21 -3.71
CA TYR A 61 -3.57 -4.39 -3.74
C TYR A 61 -4.74 -5.04 -2.98
N LYS A 62 -5.01 -6.33 -3.25
CA LYS A 62 -6.11 -7.05 -2.59
C LYS A 62 -5.87 -7.23 -1.09
N ASP A 63 -4.64 -7.56 -0.69
CA ASP A 63 -4.26 -7.65 0.72
C ASP A 63 -4.46 -6.31 1.44
N THR A 64 -3.96 -5.23 0.84
CA THR A 64 -4.07 -3.88 1.39
C THR A 64 -5.53 -3.44 1.51
N GLN A 65 -6.37 -3.73 0.50
CA GLN A 65 -7.81 -3.45 0.57
C GLN A 65 -8.52 -4.24 1.67
N ALA A 66 -8.20 -5.53 1.83
CA ALA A 66 -8.79 -6.32 2.92
C ALA A 66 -8.45 -5.71 4.29
N ARG A 67 -7.24 -5.19 4.44
CA ARG A 67 -6.80 -4.52 5.66
C ARG A 67 -7.51 -3.19 5.90
N ILE A 68 -7.68 -2.37 4.86
CA ILE A 68 -8.46 -1.13 4.92
C ILE A 68 -9.89 -1.42 5.39
N ILE A 69 -10.58 -2.34 4.72
CA ILE A 69 -11.97 -2.69 5.04
C ILE A 69 -12.09 -3.17 6.50
N LYS A 70 -11.14 -4.00 6.95
CA LYS A 70 -11.10 -4.46 8.34
C LYS A 70 -11.03 -3.28 9.32
N LEU A 71 -10.13 -2.33 9.08
CA LEU A 71 -9.94 -1.16 9.94
C LEU A 71 -11.14 -0.20 9.91
N GLU A 72 -11.76 -0.02 8.75
CA GLU A 72 -12.96 0.81 8.59
C GLU A 72 -14.17 0.20 9.31
N ILE A 73 -14.32 -1.13 9.27
CA ILE A 73 -15.33 -1.84 10.05
C ILE A 73 -15.06 -1.70 11.55
N GLU A 74 -13.82 -1.91 12.00
CA GLU A 74 -13.45 -1.72 13.41
C GLU A 74 -13.75 -0.28 13.87
N ALA A 75 -13.37 0.73 13.08
CA ALA A 75 -13.68 2.13 13.39
C ALA A 75 -15.19 2.39 13.46
N SER A 76 -15.97 1.77 12.57
CA SER A 76 -17.43 1.87 12.57
C SER A 76 -18.07 1.19 13.78
N LEU A 77 -17.51 0.06 14.24
CA LEU A 77 -17.96 -0.63 15.45
C LEU A 77 -17.61 0.15 16.72
N ASP A 78 -16.43 0.78 16.76
CA ASP A 78 -16.04 1.66 17.87
C ASP A 78 -17.02 2.84 18.01
N ILE A 79 -17.58 3.33 16.90
CA ILE A 79 -18.63 4.35 16.91
C ILE A 79 -19.98 3.79 17.40
N LEU A 80 -20.28 2.50 17.26
CA LEU A 80 -21.61 1.97 17.63
C LEU A 80 -21.72 1.52 19.10
N ASN A 81 -20.60 1.37 19.81
CA ASN A 81 -20.56 0.89 21.21
C ASN A 81 -20.85 1.99 22.25
N PHE A 82 -21.87 2.83 22.02
CA PHE A 82 -22.38 3.81 23.00
C PHE A 82 -23.26 3.17 24.07
#